data_AF-A0A6A8Q1L2-F1
#
_entry.id   AF-A0A6A8Q1L2-F1
#
_cell.length_a   1.000
_cell.length_b   1.000
_cell.length_c   1.000
_cell.angle_alpha   90.00
_cell.angle_beta   90.00
_cell.angle_gamma   90.00
#
_symmetry.space_group_name_H-M   'P 1'
#
loop_
_entity.id
_entity.type
_entity.pdbx_description
1 polymer ?
#
loop_
_entity_poly.entity_id
_entity_poly.type
_entity_poly.pdbx_seq_one_letter_code
_entity_poly.pdbx_strand_id
1 'polypeptide(L)'
;MSNKSTKLTLGQYVRRRNGVPMGASGSLKNMLKRSFSARSPRVFWQYWNPIFGYYLGTYIFIPLKKILPSYLALLLTFMCNGLIHDLIILLFGGSLAGIFTIWFFFLGIGVIVTDALDVDLSSKPRGIRIFLNVVYLLICLVITIILQQKLNLYF
;
A
#
# COMPACT_ATOMS: atom_id res chain seq x y z
N MET A 1 35.07 -11.95 2.79
CA MET A 1 34.74 -10.51 2.78
C MET A 1 33.23 -10.34 2.67
N SER A 2 32.64 -9.58 3.61
CA SER A 2 31.34 -8.90 3.65
C SER A 2 30.14 -9.42 2.83
N ASN A 3 29.02 -9.68 3.53
CA ASN A 3 27.73 -9.19 3.07
C ASN A 3 26.82 -8.80 4.25
N LYS A 4 27.19 -7.74 4.99
CA LYS A 4 26.20 -7.02 5.81
C LYS A 4 25.31 -6.26 4.84
N SER A 5 24.12 -6.80 4.54
CA SER A 5 23.04 -6.04 3.90
C SER A 5 22.77 -4.79 4.74
N THR A 6 23.36 -3.66 4.36
CA THR A 6 23.17 -2.38 5.03
C THR A 6 21.71 -1.99 4.90
N LYS A 7 20.99 -2.04 6.03
CA LYS A 7 19.60 -1.60 6.12
C LYS A 7 19.56 -0.14 5.64
N LEU A 8 18.87 0.12 4.53
CA LEU A 8 18.72 1.47 3.99
C LEU A 8 18.20 2.39 5.08
N THR A 9 18.76 3.59 5.20
CA THR A 9 18.16 4.62 6.05
C THR A 9 16.82 5.07 5.45
N LEU A 10 15.94 5.65 6.26
CA LEU A 10 14.67 6.19 5.78
C LEU A 10 14.88 7.18 4.61
N GLY A 11 15.85 8.08 4.71
CA GLY A 11 16.18 9.03 3.65
C GLY A 11 16.63 8.35 2.35
N GLN A 12 17.47 7.31 2.44
CA GLN A 12 17.89 6.52 1.27
C GLN A 12 16.71 5.75 0.66
N TYR A 13 15.85 5.18 1.49
CA TYR A 13 14.64 4.47 1.05
C TYR A 13 13.69 5.41 0.29
N VAL A 14 13.38 6.58 0.87
CA VAL A 14 12.51 7.59 0.25
C VAL A 14 13.11 8.09 -1.05
N ARG A 15 14.41 8.41 -1.09
CA ARG A 15 15.08 8.84 -2.32
C ARG A 15 15.02 7.78 -3.41
N ARG A 16 15.19 6.49 -3.07
CA ARG A 16 15.07 5.37 -4.02
C ARG A 16 13.65 5.26 -4.61
N ARG A 17 12.62 5.40 -3.78
CA ARG A 17 11.21 5.27 -4.22
C ARG A 17 10.71 6.49 -4.97
N ASN A 18 11.04 7.69 -4.47
CA ASN A 18 10.45 8.93 -4.96
C ASN A 18 11.34 9.69 -5.97
N GLY A 19 12.62 9.33 -6.05
CA GLY A 19 13.61 9.98 -6.92
C GLY A 19 14.14 11.33 -6.39
N VAL A 20 13.57 11.85 -5.31
CA VAL A 20 13.98 13.09 -4.64
C VAL A 20 14.17 12.86 -3.14
N PRO A 21 15.00 13.68 -2.46
CA PRO A 21 15.15 13.61 -1.01
C PRO A 21 13.83 13.83 -0.27
N MET A 22 13.77 13.38 0.98
CA MET A 22 12.65 13.67 1.87
C MET A 22 12.53 15.19 2.09
N GLY A 23 11.30 15.71 2.15
CA GLY A 23 11.04 17.14 2.33
C GLY A 23 11.22 18.00 1.07
N ALA A 24 11.68 17.42 -0.06
CA ALA A 24 11.79 18.16 -1.31
C ALA A 24 10.41 18.55 -1.87
N SER A 25 10.28 19.76 -2.43
CA SER A 25 9.03 20.32 -2.97
C SER A 25 8.37 19.46 -4.06
N GLY A 26 9.15 18.66 -4.80
CA GLY A 26 8.66 17.72 -5.82
C GLY A 26 8.18 16.35 -5.29
N SER A 27 8.26 16.11 -3.97
CA SER A 27 8.04 14.80 -3.38
C SER A 27 6.64 14.26 -3.63
N LEU A 28 5.59 15.05 -3.38
CA LEU A 28 4.20 14.62 -3.57
C LEU A 28 3.89 14.34 -5.04
N LYS A 29 4.30 15.26 -5.94
CA LYS A 29 4.10 15.13 -7.39
C LYS A 29 4.75 13.86 -7.93
N ASN A 30 5.99 13.56 -7.50
CA ASN A 30 6.70 12.37 -7.92
C ASN A 30 6.05 11.09 -7.38
N MET A 31 5.60 11.11 -6.12
CA MET A 31 4.92 9.98 -5.49
C MET A 31 3.66 9.63 -6.28
N LEU A 32 2.75 10.60 -6.47
CA LEU A 32 1.50 10.39 -7.21
C LEU A 32 1.78 9.94 -8.65
N LYS A 33 2.70 10.62 -9.35
CA LYS A 33 3.09 10.24 -10.72
C LYS A 33 3.57 8.80 -10.79
N ARG A 34 4.45 8.37 -9.88
CA ARG A 34 5.03 7.02 -9.89
C ARG A 34 4.03 5.96 -9.45
N SER A 35 3.26 6.21 -8.40
CA SER A 35 2.21 5.29 -7.92
C SER A 35 1.19 5.02 -9.01
N PHE A 36 0.50 6.05 -9.52
CA PHE A 36 -0.57 5.82 -10.50
C PHE A 36 -0.06 5.30 -11.84
N SER A 37 1.17 5.64 -12.26
CA SER A 37 1.75 5.07 -13.48
C SER A 37 2.53 3.76 -13.26
N ALA A 38 2.40 3.14 -12.08
CA ALA A 38 3.05 1.89 -11.76
C ALA A 38 2.62 0.77 -12.71
N ARG A 39 3.56 -0.15 -12.96
CA ARG A 39 3.34 -1.29 -13.85
C ARG A 39 2.49 -2.40 -13.23
N SER A 40 2.26 -2.37 -11.91
CA SER A 40 1.39 -3.32 -11.21
C SER A 40 0.97 -2.76 -9.84
N PRO A 41 -0.10 -3.28 -9.22
CA PRO A 41 -0.49 -2.89 -7.86
C PRO A 41 0.63 -3.10 -6.83
N ARG A 42 1.43 -4.18 -6.97
CA ARG A 42 2.63 -4.37 -6.12
C ARG A 42 3.58 -3.18 -6.20
N VAL A 43 3.85 -2.67 -7.40
CA VAL A 43 4.75 -1.54 -7.61
C VAL A 43 4.08 -0.22 -7.19
N PHE A 44 2.76 -0.07 -7.36
CA PHE A 44 1.99 1.08 -6.89
C PHE A 44 2.27 1.35 -5.40
N TRP A 45 2.14 0.33 -4.56
CA TRP A 45 2.31 0.42 -3.11
C TRP A 45 3.77 0.58 -2.66
N GLN A 46 4.74 0.31 -3.54
CA GLN A 46 6.14 0.64 -3.27
C GLN A 46 6.43 2.14 -3.45
N TYR A 47 5.63 2.83 -4.27
CA TYR A 47 5.74 4.27 -4.48
C TYR A 47 4.81 5.06 -3.57
N TRP A 48 3.64 4.50 -3.23
CA TRP A 48 2.65 5.18 -2.41
C TRP A 48 3.16 5.34 -0.97
N ASN A 49 3.27 6.58 -0.51
CA ASN A 49 3.74 6.96 0.83
C ASN A 49 5.00 6.17 1.29
N PRO A 50 6.18 6.46 0.71
CA PRO A 50 7.39 5.67 0.97
C PRO A 50 7.89 5.79 2.41
N ILE A 51 7.50 6.84 3.14
CA ILE A 51 7.81 6.96 4.57
C ILE A 51 7.06 5.88 5.33
N PHE A 52 5.75 5.79 5.13
CA PHE A 52 4.92 4.79 5.81
C PHE A 52 5.30 3.37 5.37
N GLY A 53 5.59 3.16 4.08
CA GLY A 53 6.09 1.89 3.56
C GLY A 53 7.41 1.44 4.19
N TYR A 54 8.30 2.37 4.56
CA TYR A 54 9.54 2.05 5.28
C TYR A 54 9.26 1.50 6.69
N TYR A 55 8.37 2.15 7.44
CA TYR A 55 8.01 1.74 8.80
C TYR A 55 7.25 0.41 8.80
N LEU A 56 6.21 0.28 7.97
CA LEU A 56 5.48 -0.97 7.79
C LEU A 56 6.41 -2.12 7.39
N GLY A 57 7.30 -1.87 6.42
CA GLY A 57 8.29 -2.84 5.98
C GLY A 57 9.20 -3.31 7.11
N THR A 58 9.69 -2.36 7.91
CA THR A 58 10.67 -2.61 8.97
C THR A 58 10.08 -3.28 10.20
N TYR A 59 8.91 -2.82 10.64
CA TYR A 59 8.34 -3.19 11.94
C TYR A 59 7.18 -4.19 11.85
N ILE A 60 6.58 -4.38 10.67
CA ILE A 60 5.45 -5.30 10.49
C ILE A 60 5.83 -6.40 9.50
N PHE A 61 6.11 -6.05 8.25
CA PHE A 61 6.32 -7.04 7.19
C PHE A 61 7.54 -7.94 7.43
N ILE A 62 8.71 -7.37 7.74
CA ILE A 62 9.94 -8.15 7.96
C ILE A 62 9.79 -9.10 9.17
N PRO A 63 9.31 -8.66 10.35
CA PRO A 63 9.02 -9.57 11.45
C PRO A 63 8.03 -10.68 11.09
N LEU A 64 6.89 -10.35 10.46
CA LEU A 64 5.89 -11.35 10.07
C LEU A 64 6.43 -12.36 9.06
N LYS A 65 7.26 -11.92 8.11
CA LYS A 65 7.85 -12.79 7.09
C LYS A 65 8.81 -13.84 7.67
N LYS A 66 9.30 -13.67 8.90
CA LYS A 66 10.12 -14.69 9.58
C LYS A 66 9.31 -15.92 10.01
N ILE A 67 8.00 -15.77 10.17
CA ILE A 67 7.09 -16.79 10.71
C ILE A 67 5.97 -17.18 9.75
N LEU A 68 5.64 -16.33 8.77
CA LEU A 68 4.55 -16.52 7.81
C LEU A 68 5.05 -16.47 6.36
N PRO A 69 4.35 -17.12 5.41
CA PRO A 69 4.66 -16.97 4.00
C PRO A 69 4.46 -15.52 3.54
N SER A 70 5.20 -15.13 2.50
CA SER A 70 5.31 -13.72 2.07
C SER A 70 3.95 -13.07 1.73
N TYR A 71 3.00 -13.83 1.17
CA TYR A 71 1.67 -13.31 0.84
C TYR A 71 0.86 -12.97 2.09
N LEU A 72 0.93 -13.82 3.13
CA LEU A 72 0.18 -13.61 4.37
C LEU A 72 0.80 -12.48 5.19
N ALA A 73 2.13 -12.42 5.26
CA ALA A 73 2.83 -11.28 5.86
C ALA A 73 2.47 -9.95 5.18
N LEU A 74 2.32 -9.96 3.84
CA LEU A 74 1.88 -8.79 3.09
C LEU A 74 0.44 -8.39 3.45
N LEU A 75 -0.49 -9.34 3.41
CA LEU A 75 -1.90 -9.10 3.71
C LEU A 75 -2.09 -8.51 5.11
N LEU A 76 -1.43 -9.11 6.12
CA LEU A 76 -1.46 -8.60 7.49
C LEU A 76 -0.83 -7.21 7.60
N THR A 77 0.24 -6.93 6.85
CA THR A 77 0.83 -5.59 6.82
C THR A 77 -0.16 -4.55 6.27
N PHE A 78 -0.94 -4.90 5.24
CA PHE A 78 -2.01 -4.04 4.74
C PHE A 78 -3.09 -3.83 5.79
N MET A 79 -3.58 -4.90 6.43
CA MET A 79 -4.60 -4.80 7.48
C MET A 79 -4.13 -3.95 8.66
N CYS A 80 -2.88 -4.12 9.13
CA CYS A 80 -2.30 -3.28 10.17
C CYS A 80 -2.24 -1.81 9.76
N ASN A 81 -1.94 -1.52 8.49
CA ASN A 81 -2.01 -0.15 7.99
C ASN A 81 -3.44 0.41 8.02
N GLY A 82 -4.42 -0.36 7.55
CA GLY A 82 -5.83 0.02 7.62
C GLY A 82 -6.29 0.28 9.05
N LEU A 83 -5.87 -0.57 10.00
CA LEU A 83 -6.16 -0.40 11.41
C LEU A 83 -5.57 0.89 11.97
N ILE A 84 -4.32 1.24 11.61
CA ILE A 84 -3.72 2.52 12.02
C ILE A 84 -4.56 3.70 11.50
N HIS A 85 -5.05 3.64 10.27
CA HIS A 85 -5.94 4.67 9.73
C HIS A 85 -7.27 4.78 10.48
N ASP A 86 -7.92 3.65 10.78
CA ASP A 86 -9.16 3.63 11.54
C ASP A 86 -8.94 4.16 12.97
N LEU A 87 -7.82 3.84 13.61
CA LEU A 87 -7.47 4.37 14.93
C LEU A 87 -7.25 5.89 14.92
N ILE A 88 -6.59 6.42 13.89
CA ILE A 88 -6.43 7.88 13.73
C ILE A 88 -7.81 8.54 13.60
N ILE A 89 -8.71 7.98 12.81
CA ILE A 89 -10.07 8.52 12.66
C ILE A 89 -10.86 8.41 13.95
N LEU A 90 -10.73 7.31 14.69
CA LEU A 90 -11.36 7.18 16.01
C LEU A 90 -10.87 8.28 16.96
N LEU A 91 -9.55 8.56 16.99
CA LEU A 91 -8.95 9.56 17.87
C LEU A 91 -9.41 11.00 17.56
N PHE A 92 -9.62 11.34 16.29
CA PHE A 92 -9.96 12.72 15.88
C PHE A 92 -11.43 12.92 15.51
N GLY A 93 -12.14 11.87 15.12
CA GLY A 93 -13.50 11.89 14.59
C GLY A 93 -14.54 11.17 15.45
N GLY A 94 -14.12 10.39 16.46
CA GLY A 94 -15.00 9.86 17.50
C GLY A 94 -15.79 8.59 17.17
N SER A 95 -15.75 8.08 15.93
CA SER A 95 -16.36 6.78 15.58
C SER A 95 -15.39 5.86 14.86
N LEU A 96 -15.45 4.56 15.20
CA LEU A 96 -14.64 3.52 14.57
C LEU A 96 -15.45 2.87 13.45
N ALA A 97 -15.35 3.38 12.22
CA ALA A 97 -16.09 2.81 11.09
C ALA A 97 -15.48 1.52 10.53
N GLY A 98 -14.21 1.19 10.85
CA GLY A 98 -13.51 0.00 10.34
C GLY A 98 -13.30 -0.05 8.82
N ILE A 99 -13.60 1.05 8.12
CA ILE A 99 -13.62 1.12 6.66
C ILE A 99 -12.22 0.95 6.08
N PHE A 100 -11.19 1.50 6.73
CA PHE A 100 -9.83 1.39 6.22
C PHE A 100 -9.27 -0.02 6.43
N THR A 101 -9.54 -0.68 7.55
CA THR A 101 -9.10 -2.06 7.76
C THR A 101 -9.67 -3.00 6.69
N ILE A 102 -10.98 -2.91 6.42
CA ILE A 102 -11.64 -3.75 5.39
C ILE A 102 -11.15 -3.37 3.99
N TRP A 103 -11.01 -2.08 3.69
CA TRP A 103 -10.49 -1.65 2.38
C TRP A 103 -9.05 -2.09 2.15
N PHE A 104 -8.18 -1.93 3.14
CA PHE A 104 -6.79 -2.37 3.05
C PHE A 104 -6.67 -3.90 2.95
N PHE A 105 -7.57 -4.66 3.56
CA PHE A 105 -7.67 -6.10 3.33
C PHE A 105 -7.89 -6.41 1.84
N PHE A 106 -8.90 -5.80 1.19
CA PHE A 106 -9.15 -6.02 -0.24
C PHE A 106 -8.02 -5.51 -1.14
N LEU A 107 -7.38 -4.40 -0.78
CA LEU A 107 -6.19 -3.93 -1.48
C LEU A 107 -5.04 -4.95 -1.38
N GLY A 108 -4.80 -5.50 -0.19
CA GLY A 108 -3.80 -6.55 0.03
C GLY A 108 -4.08 -7.79 -0.81
N ILE A 109 -5.34 -8.26 -0.85
CA ILE A 109 -5.77 -9.37 -1.70
C ILE A 109 -5.52 -9.05 -3.18
N GLY A 110 -5.91 -7.87 -3.65
CA GLY A 110 -5.70 -7.49 -5.05
C GLY A 110 -4.22 -7.43 -5.44
N VAL A 111 -3.33 -7.01 -4.53
CA VAL A 111 -1.88 -7.12 -4.75
C VAL A 111 -1.43 -8.58 -4.86
N ILE A 112 -1.89 -9.45 -3.97
CA ILE A 112 -1.52 -10.88 -3.98
C ILE A 112 -2.01 -11.57 -5.25
N VAL A 113 -3.28 -11.36 -5.62
CA VAL A 113 -3.88 -11.96 -6.81
C VAL A 113 -3.19 -11.47 -8.09
N THR A 114 -2.97 -10.16 -8.22
CA THR A 114 -2.31 -9.63 -9.44
C THR A 114 -0.85 -10.04 -9.55
N ASP A 115 -0.17 -10.26 -8.42
CA ASP A 115 1.19 -10.81 -8.43
C ASP A 115 1.20 -12.30 -8.76
N ALA A 116 0.25 -13.09 -8.25
CA ALA A 116 0.12 -14.50 -8.58
C ALA A 116 -0.24 -14.75 -10.06
N LEU A 117 -0.87 -13.76 -10.71
CA LEU A 117 -1.19 -13.76 -12.14
C LEU A 117 -0.11 -13.10 -13.00
N ASP A 118 1.04 -12.72 -12.43
CA ASP A 118 2.15 -12.04 -13.11
C ASP A 118 1.70 -10.81 -13.93
N VAL A 119 0.74 -10.04 -13.40
CA VAL A 119 0.20 -8.86 -14.09
C VAL A 119 1.30 -7.80 -14.26
N ASP A 120 1.72 -7.58 -15.51
CA ASP A 120 2.62 -6.51 -15.88
C ASP A 120 2.00 -5.56 -16.93
N LEU A 121 1.81 -4.31 -16.51
CA LEU A 121 1.30 -3.23 -17.34
C LEU A 121 2.43 -2.43 -18.00
N SER A 122 3.69 -2.88 -17.94
CA SER A 122 4.85 -2.18 -18.50
C SER A 122 4.71 -1.84 -19.98
N SER A 123 4.10 -2.74 -20.76
CA SER A 123 3.82 -2.57 -22.19
C SER A 123 2.67 -1.60 -22.49
N LYS A 124 1.87 -1.23 -21.49
CA LYS A 124 0.71 -0.36 -21.67
C LYS A 124 1.11 1.12 -21.62
N PRO A 125 0.46 1.99 -22.43
CA PRO A 125 0.60 3.44 -22.32
C PRO A 125 0.35 3.94 -20.90
N ARG A 126 0.99 5.05 -20.54
CA ARG A 126 0.91 5.62 -19.19
C ARG A 126 -0.53 5.91 -18.73
N GLY A 127 -1.39 6.41 -19.62
CA GLY A 127 -2.80 6.68 -19.31
C GLY A 127 -3.57 5.42 -18.92
N ILE A 128 -3.34 4.31 -19.63
CA ILE A 128 -3.97 3.01 -19.32
C ILE A 128 -3.50 2.50 -17.95
N ARG A 129 -2.20 2.63 -17.63
CA ARG A 129 -1.70 2.25 -16.29
C ARG A 129 -2.36 3.05 -15.17
N ILE A 130 -2.51 4.36 -15.36
CA ILE A 130 -3.20 5.23 -14.40
C ILE A 130 -4.64 4.78 -14.22
N PHE A 131 -5.36 4.60 -15.32
CA PHE A 131 -6.74 4.15 -15.29
C PHE A 131 -6.89 2.82 -14.55
N LEU A 132 -6.09 1.80 -14.88
CA LEU A 132 -6.17 0.48 -14.25
C LEU A 132 -5.82 0.51 -12.76
N ASN A 133 -4.82 1.27 -12.33
CA ASN A 133 -4.51 1.42 -10.91
C ASN A 133 -5.63 2.15 -10.15
N VAL A 134 -6.26 3.16 -10.76
CA VAL A 134 -7.42 3.86 -10.15
C VAL A 134 -8.62 2.92 -10.06
N VAL A 135 -8.94 2.18 -11.13
CA VAL A 135 -10.01 1.19 -11.15
C VAL A 135 -9.79 0.13 -10.07
N TYR A 136 -8.56 -0.36 -9.91
CA TYR A 136 -8.19 -1.28 -8.83
C TYR A 136 -8.54 -0.71 -7.44
N LEU A 137 -8.16 0.54 -7.15
CA LEU A 137 -8.46 1.18 -5.86
C LEU A 137 -9.98 1.33 -5.64
N LEU A 138 -10.70 1.76 -6.69
CA LEU A 138 -12.14 2.00 -6.64
C LEU A 138 -12.93 0.70 -6.50
N ILE A 139 -12.55 -0.38 -7.19
CA ILE A 139 -13.19 -1.70 -7.05
C ILE A 139 -13.05 -2.18 -5.61
N CYS A 140 -11.83 -2.11 -5.03
CA CYS A 140 -11.63 -2.50 -3.64
C CYS A 140 -12.47 -1.64 -2.68
N LEU A 141 -12.62 -0.34 -2.95
CA LEU A 141 -13.44 0.55 -2.12
C LEU A 141 -14.93 0.24 -2.22
N VAL A 142 -15.44 0.02 -3.44
CA VAL A 142 -16.84 -0.33 -3.68
C VAL A 142 -17.19 -1.65 -2.99
N ILE A 143 -16.31 -2.66 -3.08
CA ILE A 143 -16.49 -3.94 -2.37
C ILE A 143 -16.59 -3.71 -0.86
N THR A 144 -15.70 -2.88 -0.29
CA THR A 144 -15.75 -2.52 1.14
C THR A 144 -17.07 -1.88 1.52
N ILE A 145 -17.52 -0.88 0.75
CA ILE A 145 -18.77 -0.17 1.04
C ILE A 145 -19.93 -1.16 1.00
N ILE A 146 -20.07 -1.95 -0.07
CA ILE A 146 -21.15 -2.94 -0.19
C ILE A 146 -21.13 -3.92 0.99
N LEU A 147 -19.95 -4.39 1.40
CA LEU A 147 -19.81 -5.32 2.51
C LEU A 147 -20.25 -4.68 3.84
N GLN A 148 -19.81 -3.45 4.12
CA GLN A 148 -20.19 -2.74 5.33
C GLN A 148 -21.70 -2.49 5.40
N GLN A 149 -22.31 -2.11 4.28
CA GLN A 149 -23.77 -1.92 4.20
C GLN A 149 -24.51 -3.22 4.50
N LYS A 150 -24.10 -4.35 3.91
CA LYS A 150 -24.73 -5.66 4.15
C LYS A 150 -24.56 -6.18 5.57
N LEU A 151 -23.44 -5.87 6.20
CA LEU A 151 -23.14 -6.29 7.57
C LEU A 151 -23.69 -5.32 8.62
N ASN A 152 -24.41 -4.25 8.22
CA ASN A 152 -24.86 -3.17 9.09
C ASN A 152 -23.74 -2.58 9.96
N LEU A 153 -22.50 -2.52 9.43
CA LEU A 153 -21.35 -1.94 10.13
C LEU A 153 -21.36 -0.40 10.05
N TYR A 154 -22.54 0.21 10.06
CA TYR A 154 -22.70 1.65 10.17
C TYR A 154 -22.48 2.01 11.64
N PHE A 155 -21.33 2.62 11.95
CA PHE A 155 -21.04 3.20 13.25
C PHE A 155 -21.33 4.70 13.22
#